data_AF-A4CH25-F1
#
_entry.id   AF-A4CH25-F1
#
_cell.length_a   1.000
_cell.length_b   1.000
_cell.length_c   1.000
_cell.angle_alpha   90.00
_cell.angle_beta   90.00
_cell.angle_gamma   90.00
#
_symmetry.space_group_name_H-M   'P 1'
#
loop_
_entity.id
_entity.type
_entity.pdbx_description
1 polymer ?
#
loop_
_entity_poly.entity_id
_entity_poly.type
_entity_poly.pdbx_seq_one_letter_code
_entity_poly.pdbx_strand_id
1 'polypeptide(L)'
;MWRTIWIFSALALAVWILLRIGRLGYYSGTTDPEWIFGSLAVLFLLIGMGLQRHARPKPPSREADQRKIRQLGLTPRECEVLLPLCKGLSNREIADELHISESTVKTHVSNLLVKLDVRRRTQVIRKARALNLLPEGSA
;
A
#
# COMPACT_ATOMS: atom_id res chain seq x y z
N MET A 1 -11.99 13.94 -8.37
CA MET A 1 -12.54 14.13 -9.73
C MET A 1 -12.25 15.51 -10.33
N TRP A 2 -12.38 16.61 -9.58
CA TRP A 2 -12.00 17.94 -10.10
C TRP A 2 -10.52 18.02 -10.52
N ARG A 3 -9.60 17.41 -9.75
CA ARG A 3 -8.15 17.44 -10.04
C ARG A 3 -7.77 16.76 -11.36
N THR A 4 -8.49 15.72 -11.79
CA THR A 4 -8.25 15.06 -13.08
C THR A 4 -8.74 15.91 -14.25
N ILE A 5 -9.83 16.65 -14.08
CA ILE A 5 -10.40 17.52 -15.14
C ILE A 5 -9.39 18.62 -15.53
N TRP A 6 -8.68 19.21 -14.56
CA TRP A 6 -7.68 20.24 -14.85
C TRP A 6 -6.45 19.68 -15.57
N ILE A 7 -6.07 18.43 -15.30
CA ILE A 7 -4.97 17.76 -15.99
C ILE A 7 -5.33 17.51 -17.46
N PHE A 8 -6.55 17.04 -17.73
CA PHE A 8 -7.03 16.83 -19.10
C PHE A 8 -7.20 18.16 -19.87
N SER A 9 -7.67 19.22 -19.22
CA SER A 9 -7.74 20.56 -19.82
C SER A 9 -6.35 21.13 -20.14
N ALA A 10 -5.36 20.95 -19.26
CA ALA A 10 -3.98 21.37 -19.51
C ALA A 10 -3.35 20.58 -20.68
N LEU A 11 -3.62 19.27 -20.75
CA LEU A 11 -3.17 18.40 -21.85
C LEU A 11 -3.80 18.81 -23.19
N ALA A 12 -5.11 19.07 -23.21
CA ALA A 12 -5.82 19.54 -24.41
C ALA A 12 -5.32 20.92 -24.87
N LEU A 13 -5.05 21.83 -23.94
CA LEU A 13 -4.47 23.15 -24.24
C LEU A 13 -3.06 23.02 -24.83
N ALA A 14 -2.23 22.13 -24.29
CA ALA A 14 -0.89 21.87 -24.80
C ALA A 14 -0.91 21.29 -26.22
N VAL A 15 -1.80 20.33 -26.50
CA VAL A 15 -2.00 19.78 -27.85
C VAL A 15 -2.52 20.86 -28.83
N TRP A 16 -3.44 21.71 -28.38
CA TRP A 16 -3.95 22.83 -29.18
C TRP A 16 -2.86 23.85 -29.52
N ILE A 17 -2.00 24.19 -28.56
CA ILE A 17 -0.84 25.08 -28.76
C ILE A 17 0.17 24.45 -29.73
N LEU A 18 0.44 23.15 -29.60
CA LEU A 18 1.38 22.42 -30.45
C LEU A 18 0.90 22.34 -31.91
N LEU A 19 -0.39 22.11 -32.14
CA LEU A 19 -1.01 22.18 -33.47
C LEU A 19 -1.00 23.61 -34.05
N ARG A 20 -0.96 24.64 -33.20
CA ARG A 20 -0.90 26.05 -33.63
C ARG A 20 0.51 26.43 -34.07
N ILE A 21 1.53 25.97 -33.35
CA ILE A 21 2.95 26.20 -33.66
C ILE A 21 3.35 25.46 -34.94
N GLY A 22 2.90 24.21 -35.13
CA GLY A 22 3.15 23.45 -36.36
C GLY A 22 2.58 24.13 -37.63
N ARG A 23 1.56 24.98 -37.49
CA ARG A 23 0.99 25.74 -38.60
C ARG A 23 1.72 27.05 -38.89
N LEU A 24 2.35 27.65 -37.87
CA LEU A 24 3.16 28.88 -38.01
C LEU A 24 4.59 28.59 -38.47
N GLY A 25 5.12 27.39 -38.20
CA GLY A 25 6.48 26.98 -38.61
C GLY A 25 6.63 26.63 -40.09
N TYR A 26 5.56 26.52 -40.87
CA TYR A 26 5.64 26.17 -42.30
C TYR A 26 6.24 27.29 -43.16
N TYR A 27 6.44 28.49 -42.61
CA TYR A 27 6.85 29.68 -43.38
C TYR A 27 8.24 30.22 -43.04
N SER A 28 8.99 29.64 -42.11
CA SER A 28 10.32 30.14 -41.74
C SER A 28 11.29 28.98 -41.63
N GLY A 29 11.89 28.62 -42.76
CA GLY A 29 12.74 27.44 -42.94
C GLY A 29 14.11 27.50 -42.27
N THR A 30 14.20 27.78 -40.98
CA THR A 30 15.43 27.64 -40.17
C THR A 30 15.11 27.69 -38.67
N THR A 31 14.34 26.73 -38.17
CA THR A 31 14.24 26.53 -36.71
C THR A 31 14.32 25.06 -36.42
N ASP A 32 15.51 24.62 -36.00
CA ASP A 32 15.80 23.24 -35.63
C ASP A 32 14.81 22.80 -34.54
N PRO A 33 13.88 21.88 -34.86
CA PRO A 33 12.80 21.49 -33.95
C PRO A 33 13.26 20.88 -32.61
N GLU A 34 14.56 20.63 -32.46
CA GLU A 34 15.20 19.92 -31.36
C GLU A 34 14.99 20.58 -29.99
N TRP A 35 15.00 21.92 -29.93
CA TRP A 35 14.80 22.65 -28.68
C TRP A 35 13.38 22.53 -28.13
N ILE A 36 12.39 22.33 -29.01
CA ILE A 36 10.98 22.16 -28.62
C ILE A 36 10.82 20.81 -27.92
N PHE A 37 11.38 19.73 -28.48
CA PHE A 37 11.34 18.40 -27.88
C PHE A 37 12.07 18.34 -26.54
N GLY A 38 13.22 19.03 -26.41
CA GLY A 38 13.97 19.12 -25.15
C GLY A 38 13.16 19.78 -24.03
N SER A 39 12.51 20.91 -24.32
CA SER A 39 11.66 21.60 -23.32
C SER A 39 10.45 20.77 -22.88
N LEU A 40 9.85 20.01 -23.83
CA LEU A 40 8.72 19.14 -23.57
C LEU A 40 9.09 17.95 -22.69
N ALA A 41 10.27 17.35 -22.92
CA ALA A 41 10.79 16.26 -22.10
C ALA A 41 11.06 16.71 -20.65
N VAL A 42 11.63 17.91 -20.47
CA VAL A 42 11.87 18.49 -19.14
C VAL A 42 10.57 18.79 -18.41
N LEU A 43 9.56 19.34 -19.11
CA LEU A 43 8.24 19.57 -18.53
C LEU A 43 7.57 18.26 -18.10
N PHE A 44 7.63 17.22 -18.94
CA PHE A 44 7.09 15.90 -18.62
C PHE A 44 7.79 15.26 -17.41
N LEU A 45 9.11 15.41 -17.29
CA LEU A 45 9.91 14.90 -16.19
C LEU A 45 9.62 15.62 -14.87
N LEU A 46 9.47 16.95 -14.89
CA LEU A 46 9.11 17.74 -13.71
C LEU A 46 7.69 17.43 -13.21
N ILE A 47 6.74 17.22 -14.13
CA ILE A 47 5.36 16.79 -13.78
C ILE A 47 5.38 15.37 -13.20
N GLY A 48 6.13 14.44 -13.81
CA GLY A 48 6.30 13.08 -13.32
C GLY A 48 6.89 13.02 -11.91
N MET A 49 7.97 13.77 -11.64
CA MET A 49 8.55 13.90 -10.31
C MET A 49 7.61 14.57 -9.30
N GLY A 50 6.79 15.54 -9.75
CA GLY A 50 5.80 16.22 -8.92
C GLY A 50 4.68 15.30 -8.43
N LEU A 51 4.21 14.39 -9.28
CA LEU A 51 3.23 13.36 -8.90
C LEU A 51 3.83 12.27 -8.00
N GLN A 52 5.10 11.93 -8.17
CA GLN A 52 5.77 10.86 -7.41
C GLN A 52 5.96 11.20 -5.92
N ARG A 53 6.04 12.50 -5.55
CA ARG A 53 6.18 12.92 -4.14
C ARG A 53 4.94 12.64 -3.27
N HIS A 54 3.76 12.43 -3.86
CA HIS A 54 2.55 12.05 -3.12
C HIS A 54 2.34 10.53 -3.02
N ALA A 55 3.21 9.74 -3.64
CA ALA A 55 3.18 8.28 -3.59
C ALA A 55 4.26 7.70 -2.67
N ARG A 56 4.77 8.47 -1.68
CA ARG A 56 5.47 7.83 -0.56
C ARG A 56 4.42 7.05 0.25
N PRO A 57 4.44 5.71 0.29
CA PRO A 57 3.56 4.98 1.19
C PRO A 57 3.81 5.50 2.59
N LYS A 58 2.76 6.04 3.21
CA LYS A 58 2.81 6.55 4.58
C LYS A 58 3.33 5.40 5.46
N PRO A 59 4.44 5.56 6.20
CA PRO A 59 4.97 4.49 7.03
C PRO A 59 3.85 4.00 7.96
N PRO A 60 3.73 2.68 8.20
CA PRO A 60 2.66 2.12 9.01
C PRO A 60 2.70 2.77 10.39
N SER A 61 1.78 3.70 10.64
CA SER A 61 1.63 4.35 11.94
C SER A 61 1.09 3.30 12.90
N ARG A 62 1.81 2.99 13.99
CA ARG A 62 1.38 2.05 15.05
C ARG A 62 -0.07 2.29 15.52
N GLU A 63 -0.58 3.51 15.43
CA GLU A 63 -1.97 3.85 15.73
C GLU A 63 -3.00 3.24 14.74
N ALA A 64 -2.67 3.10 13.46
CA ALA A 64 -3.53 2.47 12.46
C ALA A 64 -3.63 0.96 12.69
N ASP A 65 -2.52 0.32 13.09
CA ASP A 65 -2.50 -1.10 13.45
C ASP A 65 -3.27 -1.34 14.75
N GLN A 66 -3.10 -0.49 15.77
CA GLN A 66 -3.88 -0.58 17.01
C GLN A 66 -5.38 -0.37 16.79
N ARG A 67 -5.80 0.53 15.87
CA ARG A 67 -7.22 0.71 15.53
C ARG A 67 -7.79 -0.53 14.85
N LYS A 68 -7.06 -1.16 13.94
CA LYS A 68 -7.50 -2.42 13.30
C LYS A 68 -7.62 -3.57 14.30
N ILE A 69 -6.65 -3.70 15.22
CA ILE A 69 -6.69 -4.69 16.30
C ILE A 69 -7.92 -4.48 17.19
N ARG A 70 -8.23 -3.23 17.56
CA ARG A 70 -9.44 -2.89 18.33
C ARG A 70 -10.73 -3.17 17.57
N GLN A 71 -10.78 -2.92 16.26
CA GLN A 71 -11.95 -3.22 15.43
C GLN A 71 -12.25 -4.73 15.36
N LEU A 72 -11.23 -5.58 15.47
CA LEU A 72 -11.37 -7.03 15.47
C LEU A 72 -11.68 -7.61 16.86
N GLY A 73 -11.71 -6.80 17.92
CA GLY A 73 -11.94 -7.26 19.29
C GLY A 73 -10.86 -8.22 19.82
N LEU A 74 -9.66 -8.18 19.24
CA LEU A 74 -8.53 -9.01 19.66
C LEU A 74 -7.97 -8.52 21.00
N THR A 75 -7.79 -9.45 21.93
CA THR A 75 -7.13 -9.18 23.21
C THR A 75 -5.61 -9.15 23.03
N PRO A 76 -4.87 -8.52 23.97
CA PRO A 76 -3.40 -8.51 23.92
C PRO A 76 -2.78 -9.90 23.82
N ARG A 77 -3.30 -10.88 24.59
CA ARG A 77 -2.81 -12.26 24.56
C ARG A 77 -3.12 -12.99 23.24
N GLU A 78 -4.26 -12.72 22.62
CA GLU A 78 -4.57 -13.27 21.29
C GLU A 78 -3.63 -12.69 20.22
N CYS A 79 -3.25 -11.42 20.31
CA CYS A 79 -2.25 -10.83 19.42
C CYS A 79 -0.87 -11.48 19.60
N GLU A 80 -0.46 -11.77 20.83
CA GLU A 80 0.80 -12.45 21.12
C GLU A 80 0.82 -13.88 20.56
N VAL A 81 -0.31 -14.60 20.60
CA VAL A 81 -0.44 -15.95 20.00
C VAL A 81 -0.51 -15.89 18.47
N LEU A 82 -1.07 -14.82 17.90
CA LEU A 82 -1.25 -14.66 16.45
C LEU A 82 0.09 -14.60 15.70
N LEU A 83 1.11 -13.96 16.28
CA LEU A 83 2.43 -13.79 15.68
C LEU A 83 3.13 -15.14 15.42
N PRO A 84 3.40 -15.98 16.43
CA PRO A 84 4.06 -17.26 16.24
C PRO A 84 3.17 -18.26 15.47
N LEU A 85 1.85 -18.15 15.59
CA LEU A 85 0.92 -18.93 14.76
C LEU A 85 1.10 -18.63 13.26
N CYS A 86 1.34 -17.37 12.89
CA CYS A 86 1.61 -16.95 11.52
C CYS A 86 3.02 -17.31 11.02
N LYS A 87 3.98 -17.50 11.93
CA LYS A 87 5.30 -18.09 11.62
C LYS A 87 5.24 -19.60 11.37
N GLY A 88 4.10 -20.24 11.65
CA GLY A 88 3.91 -21.67 11.43
C GLY A 88 4.26 -22.57 12.63
N LEU A 89 4.56 -21.98 13.79
CA LEU A 89 4.92 -22.72 15.00
C LEU A 89 3.76 -23.58 15.51
N SER A 90 4.03 -24.82 15.89
CA SER A 90 3.06 -25.73 16.52
C SER A 90 2.53 -25.16 17.84
N ASN A 91 1.39 -25.68 18.32
CA ASN A 91 0.81 -25.20 19.58
C ASN A 91 1.75 -25.44 20.78
N ARG A 92 2.61 -26.45 20.69
CA ARG A 92 3.63 -26.76 21.70
C ARG A 92 4.75 -25.71 21.65
N GLU A 93 5.28 -25.40 20.47
CA GLU A 93 6.32 -24.37 20.33
C GLU A 93 5.80 -22.98 20.73
N ILE A 94 4.55 -22.65 20.42
CA ILE A 94 3.90 -21.41 20.87
C ILE A 94 3.78 -21.39 22.41
N ALA A 95 3.41 -22.53 23.01
CA ALA A 95 3.32 -22.66 24.46
C ALA A 95 4.68 -22.44 25.13
N ASP A 96 5.74 -23.01 24.55
CA ASP A 96 7.11 -22.85 25.02
C ASP A 96 7.60 -21.38 24.86
N GLU A 97 7.33 -20.73 23.72
CA GLU A 97 7.73 -19.33 23.46
C GLU A 97 7.00 -18.34 24.38
N LEU A 98 5.70 -18.56 24.64
CA LEU A 98 4.87 -17.67 25.46
C LEU A 98 4.82 -18.08 26.95
N HIS A 99 5.52 -19.16 27.34
CA HIS A 99 5.52 -19.71 28.70
C HIS A 99 4.11 -20.00 29.24
N ILE A 100 3.24 -20.58 28.41
CA ILE A 100 1.85 -20.96 28.75
C ILE A 100 1.58 -22.43 28.39
N SER A 101 0.50 -23.02 28.89
CA SER A 101 0.16 -24.41 28.54
C SER A 101 -0.35 -24.56 27.10
N GLU A 102 -0.10 -25.72 26.49
CA GLU A 102 -0.63 -26.03 25.14
C GLU A 102 -2.17 -25.96 25.09
N SER A 103 -2.85 -26.33 26.18
CA SER A 103 -4.30 -26.19 26.31
C SER A 103 -4.77 -24.73 26.27
N THR A 104 -3.99 -23.82 26.86
CA THR A 104 -4.26 -22.38 26.83
C THR A 104 -4.05 -21.82 25.43
N VAL A 105 -2.99 -22.25 24.73
CA VAL A 105 -2.78 -21.91 23.31
C VAL A 105 -3.95 -22.37 22.45
N LYS A 106 -4.42 -23.62 22.59
CA LYS A 106 -5.59 -24.13 21.86
C LYS A 106 -6.84 -23.28 22.07
N THR A 107 -7.03 -22.80 23.30
CA THR A 107 -8.15 -21.92 23.65
C THR A 107 -8.01 -20.56 22.95
N HIS A 108 -6.83 -19.94 23.01
CA HIS A 108 -6.57 -18.67 22.31
C HIS A 108 -6.72 -18.80 20.79
N VAL A 109 -6.25 -19.91 20.20
CA VAL A 109 -6.42 -20.19 18.76
C VAL A 109 -7.90 -20.36 18.38
N SER A 110 -8.68 -21.02 19.24
CA SER A 110 -10.13 -21.17 19.01
C SER A 110 -10.84 -19.81 19.07
N ASN A 111 -10.48 -18.96 20.03
CA ASN A 111 -11.03 -17.60 20.11
C ASN A 111 -10.60 -16.73 18.91
N LEU A 112 -9.36 -16.88 18.45
CA LEU A 112 -8.87 -16.22 17.22
C LEU A 112 -9.69 -16.64 16.00
N LEU A 113 -10.03 -17.93 15.86
CA LEU A 113 -10.86 -18.43 14.77
C LEU A 113 -12.24 -17.76 14.76
N VAL A 114 -12.86 -17.66 15.94
CA VAL A 114 -14.18 -17.02 16.10
C VAL A 114 -14.10 -15.51 15.81
N LYS A 115 -13.14 -14.79 16.39
CA LYS A 115 -13.01 -13.33 16.22
C LYS A 115 -12.62 -12.91 14.83
N LEU A 116 -11.81 -13.73 14.17
CA LEU A 116 -11.43 -13.52 12.77
C LEU A 116 -12.44 -14.13 11.80
N ASP A 117 -13.57 -14.69 12.26
CA ASP A 117 -14.61 -15.28 11.41
C ASP A 117 -14.02 -16.25 10.36
N VAL A 118 -13.24 -17.21 10.84
CA VAL A 118 -12.57 -18.23 10.02
C VAL A 118 -12.65 -19.59 10.71
N ARG A 119 -12.63 -20.67 9.91
CA ARG A 119 -12.81 -22.04 10.44
C ARG A 119 -11.52 -22.83 10.54
N ARG A 120 -10.47 -22.40 9.85
CA ARG A 120 -9.20 -23.14 9.77
C ARG A 120 -8.03 -22.25 10.15
N ARG A 121 -7.03 -22.86 10.79
CA ARG A 121 -5.76 -22.22 11.15
C ARG A 121 -5.09 -21.51 9.97
N THR A 122 -5.04 -22.14 8.80
CA THR A 122 -4.45 -21.52 7.60
C THR A 122 -5.20 -20.27 7.14
N GLN A 123 -6.51 -20.21 7.37
CA GLN A 123 -7.32 -19.03 7.05
C GLN A 123 -7.02 -17.87 8.00
N VAL A 124 -6.69 -18.15 9.27
CA VAL A 124 -6.19 -17.13 10.23
C VAL A 124 -4.95 -16.45 9.67
N ILE A 125 -3.97 -17.24 9.23
CA ILE A 125 -2.71 -16.72 8.68
C ILE A 125 -2.97 -15.82 7.47
N ARG A 126 -3.81 -16.30 6.53
CA ARG A 126 -4.17 -15.54 5.33
C ARG A 126 -4.89 -14.23 5.67
N LYS A 127 -5.84 -14.27 6.62
CA LYS A 127 -6.62 -13.09 7.02
C LYS A 127 -5.77 -12.09 7.80
N ALA A 128 -4.88 -12.58 8.67
CA ALA A 128 -3.92 -11.74 9.40
C ALA A 128 -2.95 -11.00 8.45
N ARG A 129 -2.43 -11.69 7.43
CA ARG A 129 -1.64 -11.05 6.36
C ARG A 129 -2.46 -10.04 5.56
N ALA A 130 -3.67 -10.40 5.12
CA ALA A 130 -4.52 -9.49 4.34
C ALA A 130 -4.89 -8.20 5.11
N LEU A 131 -4.98 -8.29 6.43
CA LEU A 131 -5.29 -7.14 7.29
C LEU A 131 -4.05 -6.34 7.72
N ASN A 132 -2.85 -6.79 7.35
CA ASN A 132 -1.56 -6.27 7.83
C ASN A 132 -1.49 -6.24 9.37
N LEU A 133 -1.90 -7.32 10.03
CA LEU A 133 -1.84 -7.44 11.50
C LEU A 133 -0.47 -7.92 12.01
N LEU A 134 0.45 -8.23 11.09
CA LEU A 134 1.78 -8.71 11.39
C LEU A 134 2.78 -7.57 11.13
N PRO A 135 3.76 -7.34 12.03
CA PRO A 135 4.82 -6.37 11.81
C PRO A 135 5.63 -6.78 10.57
N GLU A 136 5.95 -5.80 9.72
CA GLU A 136 6.78 -6.04 8.55
C GLU A 136 8.15 -6.57 8.98
N GLY A 137 8.51 -7.78 8.54
CA GLY A 137 9.77 -8.44 8.88
C GLY A 137 9.64 -9.77 9.65
N SER A 138 8.43 -10.24 9.97
CA SER A 138 8.24 -11.54 10.65
C SER A 138 8.13 -12.75 9.69
N ALA A 139 8.86 -12.71 8.57
CA ALA A 139 8.87 -13.76 7.55
C ALA A 139 9.89 -14.86 7.86
#